data_AF-A0A2V8XR03-F1
#
_entry.id   AF-A0A2V8XR03-F1
#
_cell.length_a   1.000
_cell.length_b   1.000
_cell.length_c   1.000
_cell.angle_alpha   90.00
_cell.angle_beta   90.00
_cell.angle_gamma   90.00
#
_symmetry.space_group_name_H-M   'P 1'
#
loop_
_entity.id
_entity.type
_entity.pdbx_description
1 polymer ?
#
loop_
_entity_poly.entity_id
_entity_poly.type
_entity_poly.pdbx_seq_one_letter_code
_entity_poly.pdbx_strand_id
1 'polypeptide(L)'
;MDVCVENVLFITPAIEAVNVIQAIAEENHRAASFDPHHGHQEPDAEQETVALGFRPADSPEPPRTEPAAEKNPWSAWAWLGTCKNSSRKIPTAIPNIVHVDVDAFFASVEQVLNPKLRGKPVLVGRGCVASASYEAKFVGVKTAMGFREALRVCPQAIVVPGQYEHYADFAERVRRILETYTPAVETAALDDFYLDFAGTGRLYPDYEATLRRLQAEIRARTGLNVSIGAARTKVVASIASRLQRPRGFRMIAPGEEENFLTPLPVEKLHGIGHVHAGALAERGIATIGQLRQVPKPALQAAFGEAIGLQIWERARGLDGREVSTASQSPITGLPSTPKSVSRETTIEGGTIDTEFLGGLIEYLSERIGATLREYGKQARTIGLRIRYVDHFSAHQTVRLTKPTNDERELLTTAKDLFAKLFTRRVAVRLAGVSVHNLETDKRQHELFDTNANRRWYLNRGLDSVRGRYGWNAVFYGKGLELREHYASKPNGLVLSTPCLSR
;
A
#
# COMPACT_ATOMS: atom_id res chain seq x y z
N MET A 1 25.42 14.35 51.48
CA MET A 1 24.50 15.50 51.59
C MET A 1 23.45 15.33 50.52
N ASP A 2 22.34 14.73 50.93
CA ASP A 2 20.98 15.17 50.61
C ASP A 2 20.54 15.18 49.13
N VAL A 3 20.19 13.96 48.71
CA VAL A 3 18.89 13.61 48.09
C VAL A 3 17.99 14.77 47.66
N CYS A 4 17.65 14.79 46.37
CA CYS A 4 16.26 14.96 45.93
C CYS A 4 16.00 14.07 44.71
N VAL A 5 14.84 13.43 44.68
CA VAL A 5 14.36 12.57 43.59
C VAL A 5 12.97 13.06 43.22
N GLU A 6 12.80 13.53 41.98
CA GLU A 6 11.48 13.91 41.47
C GLU A 6 11.12 13.08 40.22
N ASN A 7 10.10 12.25 40.37
CA ASN A 7 9.37 11.69 39.24
C ASN A 7 8.43 12.78 38.69
N VAL A 8 8.47 13.05 37.39
CA VAL A 8 7.43 13.83 36.72
C VAL A 8 6.70 12.94 35.73
N LEU A 9 5.41 12.74 35.96
CA LEU A 9 4.51 11.97 35.09
C LEU A 9 4.21 12.74 33.80
N PHE A 10 4.13 12.03 32.68
CA PHE A 10 3.62 12.59 31.42
C PHE A 10 2.11 12.83 31.56
N ILE A 11 1.72 14.10 31.72
CA ILE A 11 0.32 14.54 31.65
C ILE A 11 0.09 15.16 30.26
N THR A 12 -0.87 14.59 29.52
CA THR A 12 -1.35 15.15 28.24
C THR A 12 -2.46 16.17 28.48
N PRO A 13 -2.36 17.39 27.93
CA PRO A 13 -3.52 18.24 27.69
C PRO A 13 -4.11 17.96 26.30
N ALA A 14 -5.40 17.61 26.29
CA ALA A 14 -6.27 17.76 25.12
C ALA A 14 -7.38 18.76 25.47
N ILE A 15 -8.13 19.20 24.46
CA ILE A 15 -9.26 20.15 24.57
C ILE A 15 -8.85 21.61 24.81
N GLU A 16 -8.76 22.39 23.72
CA GLU A 16 -9.22 23.79 23.68
C GLU A 16 -9.36 24.25 22.21
N ALA A 17 -10.55 24.06 21.62
CA ALA A 17 -10.86 24.46 20.23
C ALA A 17 -12.37 24.56 19.92
N VAL A 18 -13.19 24.97 20.90
CA VAL A 18 -14.63 25.25 20.69
C VAL A 18 -14.89 26.70 21.08
N ASN A 19 -14.87 27.60 20.08
CA ASN A 19 -15.52 28.93 20.05
C ASN A 19 -14.93 29.80 18.91
N VAL A 20 -15.34 29.58 17.66
CA VAL A 20 -15.62 30.60 16.61
C VAL A 20 -16.37 29.88 15.48
N ILE A 21 -17.69 30.08 15.41
CA ILE A 21 -18.61 30.06 14.24
C ILE A 21 -20.03 30.06 14.83
N GLN A 22 -20.43 31.22 15.37
CA GLN A 22 -21.78 31.47 15.88
C GLN A 22 -22.11 32.95 15.66
N ALA A 23 -22.10 33.37 14.39
CA ALA A 23 -22.23 34.77 13.97
C ALA A 23 -22.84 34.98 12.57
N ILE A 24 -23.28 33.92 11.87
CA ILE A 24 -23.79 33.97 10.48
C ILE A 24 -25.00 33.03 10.31
N ALA A 25 -25.95 33.07 11.26
CA ALA A 25 -27.12 32.19 11.27
C ALA A 25 -28.41 32.83 11.83
N GLU A 26 -28.47 34.16 12.01
CA GLU A 26 -29.61 34.86 12.62
C GLU A 26 -30.18 35.98 11.72
N GLU A 27 -30.42 35.69 10.43
CA GLU A 27 -31.15 36.64 9.55
C GLU A 27 -32.09 35.97 8.54
N ASN A 28 -32.61 34.77 8.84
CA ASN A 28 -33.72 34.19 8.08
C ASN A 28 -34.67 33.39 9.00
N HIS A 29 -35.96 33.39 8.66
CA HIS A 29 -37.09 32.74 9.34
C HIS A 29 -37.70 33.48 10.57
N ARG A 30 -38.49 34.52 10.27
CA ARG A 30 -39.69 34.89 11.04
C ARG A 30 -40.94 34.73 10.16
N ALA A 31 -42.10 34.51 10.81
CA ALA A 31 -43.40 34.08 10.23
C ALA A 31 -43.37 32.66 9.64
N ALA A 32 -44.37 31.78 9.83
CA ALA A 32 -45.67 31.83 10.55
C ALA A 32 -45.99 30.37 11.00
N SER A 33 -46.43 29.99 12.22
CA SER A 33 -47.52 30.36 13.15
C SER A 33 -48.70 29.37 13.13
N PHE A 34 -49.17 28.92 14.31
CA PHE A 34 -50.28 27.96 14.61
C PHE A 34 -50.01 26.47 14.27
N ASP A 35 -50.01 25.45 15.15
CA ASP A 35 -50.71 25.09 16.44
C ASP A 35 -52.04 24.29 16.20
N PRO A 36 -52.53 23.41 17.11
CA PRO A 36 -52.01 22.06 17.45
C PRO A 36 -53.11 20.95 17.50
N HIS A 37 -52.80 19.72 17.97
CA HIS A 37 -53.66 18.91 18.86
C HIS A 37 -52.97 17.64 19.47
N HIS A 38 -53.68 16.97 20.40
CA HIS A 38 -53.28 15.92 21.38
C HIS A 38 -52.83 14.55 20.79
N GLY A 39 -52.27 13.57 21.54
CA GLY A 39 -51.82 13.51 22.96
C GLY A 39 -52.10 12.14 23.65
N HIS A 40 -51.29 11.77 24.66
CA HIS A 40 -51.36 10.52 25.50
C HIS A 40 -51.10 9.18 24.74
N GLN A 41 -50.74 8.03 25.34
CA GLN A 41 -50.54 7.60 26.76
C GLN A 41 -49.54 6.41 26.88
N GLU A 42 -49.03 6.13 28.09
CA GLU A 42 -48.23 4.97 28.57
C GLU A 42 -48.98 4.34 29.80
N PRO A 43 -48.56 3.29 30.57
CA PRO A 43 -47.30 2.49 30.62
C PRO A 43 -47.52 0.93 30.86
N ASP A 44 -46.66 0.28 31.68
CA ASP A 44 -46.75 -1.04 32.38
C ASP A 44 -46.41 -2.35 31.60
N ALA A 45 -46.04 -3.53 32.14
CA ALA A 45 -45.36 -4.08 33.36
C ALA A 45 -45.26 -5.64 33.16
N GLU A 46 -44.50 -6.54 33.84
CA GLU A 46 -43.39 -6.56 34.82
C GLU A 46 -42.58 -7.91 34.67
N GLN A 47 -41.41 -8.17 35.30
CA GLN A 47 -41.12 -8.99 36.52
C GLN A 47 -41.96 -10.30 36.73
N GLU A 48 -41.53 -11.46 37.30
CA GLU A 48 -40.45 -11.95 38.23
C GLU A 48 -40.18 -13.49 37.97
N THR A 49 -38.96 -14.07 37.89
CA THR A 49 -38.03 -14.73 38.90
C THR A 49 -38.14 -16.25 39.24
N VAL A 50 -37.07 -16.77 39.89
CA VAL A 50 -36.87 -18.05 40.66
C VAL A 50 -36.42 -19.34 39.90
N ALA A 51 -35.68 -20.22 40.62
CA ALA A 51 -34.95 -21.41 40.13
C ALA A 51 -34.90 -22.56 41.19
N LEU A 52 -34.30 -23.72 40.84
CA LEU A 52 -33.81 -24.91 41.64
C LEU A 52 -33.89 -26.18 40.74
N GLY A 53 -33.15 -27.30 40.89
CA GLY A 53 -32.04 -27.70 41.75
C GLY A 53 -31.67 -29.22 41.58
N PHE A 54 -30.63 -29.70 42.28
CA PHE A 54 -30.23 -31.12 42.53
C PHE A 54 -29.31 -31.96 41.56
N ARG A 55 -28.59 -32.89 42.23
CA ARG A 55 -27.59 -33.94 41.86
C ARG A 55 -27.54 -34.95 43.05
N PRO A 56 -26.82 -36.11 43.08
CA PRO A 56 -25.67 -36.59 42.28
C PRO A 56 -26.02 -37.92 41.51
N ALA A 57 -25.32 -39.09 41.45
CA ALA A 57 -24.09 -39.63 42.08
C ALA A 57 -23.48 -40.88 41.36
N ASP A 58 -22.22 -41.17 41.74
CA ASP A 58 -21.48 -42.46 41.82
C ASP A 58 -21.18 -43.39 40.62
N SER A 59 -20.09 -44.18 40.80
CA SER A 59 -19.32 -44.96 39.80
C SER A 59 -19.28 -46.48 40.14
N PRO A 60 -18.67 -47.37 39.30
CA PRO A 60 -17.24 -47.71 39.50
C PRO A 60 -16.42 -48.18 38.25
N GLU A 61 -15.09 -48.25 38.38
CA GLU A 61 -14.15 -48.98 37.48
C GLU A 61 -13.80 -50.39 38.03
N PRO A 62 -13.34 -51.33 37.17
CA PRO A 62 -11.99 -51.91 37.33
C PRO A 62 -11.35 -52.42 35.99
N PRO A 63 -10.12 -53.00 35.98
CA PRO A 63 -8.91 -52.80 36.80
C PRO A 63 -7.64 -52.47 35.96
N ARG A 64 -6.47 -52.29 36.60
CA ARG A 64 -5.16 -52.09 35.94
C ARG A 64 -4.35 -53.38 35.73
N THR A 65 -3.40 -53.33 34.79
CA THR A 65 -2.18 -54.16 34.76
C THR A 65 -0.94 -53.29 34.47
N GLU A 66 0.19 -53.62 35.11
CA GLU A 66 1.49 -52.92 35.04
C GLU A 66 2.63 -53.94 35.24
N PRO A 67 3.90 -53.66 34.87
CA PRO A 67 4.38 -52.78 33.81
C PRO A 67 5.43 -53.45 32.89
N ALA A 68 5.71 -52.86 31.72
CA ALA A 68 6.76 -53.31 30.81
C ALA A 68 7.86 -52.24 30.59
N ALA A 69 8.82 -52.20 31.51
CA ALA A 69 10.16 -51.57 31.39
C ALA A 69 10.24 -50.24 30.60
N GLU A 70 9.89 -49.13 31.24
CA GLU A 70 10.17 -47.79 30.70
C GLU A 70 11.67 -47.54 30.54
N LYS A 71 12.10 -47.17 29.32
CA LYS A 71 13.46 -46.67 29.07
C LYS A 71 13.48 -45.15 29.23
N ASN A 72 14.15 -44.70 30.30
CA ASN A 72 14.56 -43.33 30.62
C ASN A 72 14.55 -42.35 29.41
N PRO A 73 13.65 -41.34 29.38
CA PRO A 73 13.52 -40.41 28.26
C PRO A 73 14.56 -39.27 28.22
N TRP A 74 15.48 -39.17 29.19
CA TRP A 74 16.52 -38.12 29.21
C TRP A 74 17.78 -38.49 28.39
N SER A 75 17.59 -38.85 27.12
CA SER A 75 18.67 -38.90 26.13
C SER A 75 18.57 -37.71 25.17
N ALA A 76 19.57 -36.82 25.19
CA ALA A 76 19.48 -35.44 24.69
C ALA A 76 19.53 -35.26 23.15
N TRP A 77 19.06 -36.24 22.37
CA TRP A 77 19.15 -36.25 20.89
C TRP A 77 17.79 -36.24 20.17
N ALA A 78 16.67 -36.37 20.88
CA ALA A 78 15.32 -36.30 20.29
C ALA A 78 14.88 -34.87 19.88
N TRP A 79 15.58 -33.83 20.35
CA TRP A 79 15.13 -32.42 20.28
C TRP A 79 15.40 -31.68 18.96
N LEU A 80 15.91 -32.37 17.93
CA LEU A 80 16.24 -31.79 16.62
C LEU A 80 15.49 -32.42 15.43
N GLY A 81 14.43 -33.20 15.70
CA GLY A 81 13.96 -34.20 14.73
C GLY A 81 12.46 -34.40 14.52
N THR A 82 11.53 -33.50 14.90
CA THR A 82 10.11 -33.61 14.43
C THR A 82 9.25 -32.33 14.57
N CYS A 83 9.73 -31.17 14.10
CA CYS A 83 8.83 -30.05 13.78
C CYS A 83 8.01 -30.35 12.50
N LYS A 84 7.18 -31.40 12.53
CA LYS A 84 6.15 -31.67 11.50
C LYS A 84 5.18 -30.49 11.51
N ASN A 85 5.10 -29.78 10.39
CA ASN A 85 4.39 -28.51 10.31
C ASN A 85 2.87 -28.70 10.47
N SER A 86 2.37 -28.55 11.69
CA SER A 86 1.00 -28.85 12.11
C SER A 86 0.05 -27.67 11.85
N SER A 87 -0.04 -27.22 10.60
CA SER A 87 -1.09 -26.29 10.18
C SER A 87 -2.36 -27.07 9.82
N ARG A 88 -3.44 -26.82 10.58
CA ARG A 88 -4.71 -27.56 10.48
C ARG A 88 -5.38 -27.34 9.12
N LYS A 89 -5.21 -28.27 8.18
CA LYS A 89 -6.03 -28.38 6.97
C LYS A 89 -7.43 -28.92 7.30
N ILE A 90 -8.24 -28.11 7.97
CA ILE A 90 -9.70 -28.24 7.88
C ILE A 90 -10.08 -27.81 6.46
N PRO A 91 -10.77 -28.62 5.66
CA PRO A 91 -11.31 -28.17 4.39
C PRO A 91 -12.37 -27.10 4.64
N THR A 92 -12.04 -25.83 4.41
CA THR A 92 -13.02 -24.75 4.44
C THR A 92 -13.94 -24.91 3.24
N ALA A 93 -15.21 -25.26 3.50
CA ALA A 93 -16.25 -25.35 2.47
C ALA A 93 -16.63 -24.00 1.83
N ILE A 94 -16.01 -22.91 2.31
CA ILE A 94 -16.28 -21.52 1.97
C ILE A 94 -14.95 -20.89 1.51
N PRO A 95 -14.93 -20.08 0.43
CA PRO A 95 -13.72 -19.37 -0.01
C PRO A 95 -13.33 -18.28 1.00
N ASN A 96 -12.34 -18.56 1.85
CA ASN A 96 -11.93 -17.71 2.96
C ASN A 96 -11.07 -16.51 2.58
N ILE A 97 -10.40 -16.53 1.42
CA ILE A 97 -9.58 -15.41 0.95
C ILE A 97 -10.44 -14.49 0.09
N VAL A 98 -10.64 -13.27 0.57
CA VAL A 98 -11.37 -12.22 -0.14
C VAL A 98 -10.40 -11.15 -0.62
N HIS A 99 -10.61 -10.69 -1.84
CA HIS A 99 -9.95 -9.53 -2.42
C HIS A 99 -10.97 -8.42 -2.63
N VAL A 100 -10.68 -7.23 -2.12
CA VAL A 100 -11.50 -6.02 -2.27
C VAL A 100 -10.69 -4.99 -3.02
N ASP A 101 -11.26 -4.50 -4.12
CA ASP A 101 -10.57 -3.71 -5.13
C ASP A 101 -11.31 -2.40 -5.38
N VAL A 102 -10.66 -1.24 -5.24
CA VAL A 102 -11.36 0.06 -5.30
C VAL A 102 -11.46 0.57 -6.74
N ASP A 103 -12.70 0.62 -7.23
CA ASP A 103 -13.03 0.89 -8.62
C ASP A 103 -12.48 2.23 -9.13
N ALA A 104 -11.56 2.20 -10.10
CA ALA A 104 -10.92 3.37 -10.70
C ALA A 104 -10.26 4.35 -9.69
N PHE A 105 -9.89 3.84 -8.52
CA PHE A 105 -9.64 4.56 -7.27
C PHE A 105 -9.47 6.08 -7.33
N PHE A 106 -8.32 6.61 -7.78
CA PHE A 106 -8.05 8.06 -7.72
C PHE A 106 -9.12 8.90 -8.45
N ALA A 107 -9.62 8.44 -9.61
CA ALA A 107 -10.66 9.14 -10.34
C ALA A 107 -12.01 9.12 -9.59
N SER A 108 -12.32 8.01 -8.90
CA SER A 108 -13.49 7.94 -8.01
C SER A 108 -13.33 8.79 -6.76
N VAL A 109 -12.12 8.95 -6.20
CA VAL A 109 -11.86 9.90 -5.09
C VAL A 109 -12.09 11.35 -5.55
N GLU A 110 -11.56 11.75 -6.71
CA GLU A 110 -11.84 13.10 -7.25
C GLU A 110 -13.34 13.31 -7.54
N GLN A 111 -14.06 12.29 -8.01
CA GLN A 111 -15.52 12.33 -8.18
C GLN A 111 -16.31 12.34 -6.86
N VAL A 112 -15.76 11.78 -5.77
CA VAL A 112 -16.35 11.92 -4.42
C VAL A 112 -16.16 13.35 -3.93
N LEU A 113 -14.91 13.86 -3.95
CA LEU A 113 -14.52 15.19 -3.47
C LEU A 113 -15.15 16.34 -4.27
N ASN A 114 -15.29 16.19 -5.59
CA ASN A 114 -15.91 17.18 -6.47
C ASN A 114 -17.09 16.56 -7.25
N PRO A 115 -18.33 16.72 -6.75
CA PRO A 115 -19.53 16.19 -7.41
C PRO A 115 -19.73 16.65 -8.86
N LYS A 116 -19.16 17.79 -9.28
CA LYS A 116 -19.25 18.29 -10.67
C LYS A 116 -18.49 17.42 -11.69
N LEU A 117 -17.70 16.45 -11.23
CA LEU A 117 -16.94 15.49 -12.03
C LEU A 117 -17.65 14.13 -12.24
N ARG A 118 -18.75 13.87 -11.54
CA ARG A 118 -19.51 12.60 -11.63
C ARG A 118 -20.18 12.48 -13.00
N GLY A 119 -20.13 11.29 -13.62
CA GLY A 119 -20.72 11.06 -14.95
C GLY A 119 -19.94 11.70 -16.10
N LYS A 120 -18.67 12.05 -15.87
CA LYS A 120 -17.79 12.70 -16.85
C LYS A 120 -16.47 11.94 -16.95
N PRO A 121 -15.83 11.89 -18.14
CA PRO A 121 -14.50 11.32 -18.28
C PRO A 121 -13.46 12.15 -17.52
N VAL A 122 -13.11 11.70 -16.31
CA VAL A 122 -12.00 12.21 -15.50
C VAL A 122 -10.73 11.40 -15.78
N LEU A 123 -9.60 12.09 -15.92
CA LEU A 123 -8.24 11.55 -15.94
C LEU A 123 -7.46 12.15 -14.76
N VAL A 124 -6.78 11.32 -13.99
CA VAL A 124 -5.98 11.76 -12.83
C VAL A 124 -4.51 11.41 -13.06
N GLY A 125 -3.60 12.37 -12.84
CA GLY A 125 -2.16 12.17 -12.95
C GLY A 125 -1.39 13.41 -13.41
N ARG A 126 -0.11 13.24 -13.74
CA ARG A 126 0.80 14.33 -14.14
C ARG A 126 1.60 13.88 -15.36
N GLY A 127 1.40 14.51 -16.51
CA GLY A 127 1.96 14.09 -17.80
C GLY A 127 1.35 12.80 -18.40
N CYS A 128 1.01 11.81 -17.58
CA CYS A 128 0.29 10.59 -17.98
C CYS A 128 -0.88 10.25 -17.05
N VAL A 129 -1.76 9.38 -17.55
CA VAL A 129 -2.96 8.88 -16.86
C VAL A 129 -2.56 7.89 -15.76
N ALA A 130 -2.48 8.34 -14.51
CA ALA A 130 -2.28 7.47 -13.35
C ALA A 130 -3.57 6.71 -12.99
N SER A 131 -4.74 7.36 -13.12
CA SER A 131 -6.05 6.68 -13.15
C SER A 131 -6.99 7.34 -14.15
N ALA A 132 -7.94 6.56 -14.65
CA ALA A 132 -9.04 7.02 -15.48
C ALA A 132 -10.37 6.53 -14.88
N SER A 133 -11.37 7.41 -14.90
CA SER A 133 -12.79 7.11 -14.67
C SER A 133 -13.30 6.01 -15.61
N TYR A 134 -14.44 5.38 -15.28
CA TYR A 134 -15.04 4.38 -16.18
C TYR A 134 -15.60 5.03 -17.45
N GLU A 135 -16.10 6.27 -17.33
CA GLU A 135 -16.53 7.14 -18.41
C GLU A 135 -15.39 7.37 -19.43
N ALA A 136 -14.15 7.58 -19.00
CA ALA A 136 -12.99 7.68 -19.89
C ALA A 136 -12.50 6.33 -20.42
N LYS A 137 -12.52 5.28 -19.59
CA LYS A 137 -12.12 3.91 -19.97
C LYS A 137 -13.03 3.31 -21.04
N PHE A 138 -14.33 3.60 -21.00
CA PHE A 138 -15.30 3.14 -22.00
C PHE A 138 -14.99 3.68 -23.41
N VAL A 139 -14.48 4.92 -23.51
CA VAL A 139 -14.00 5.53 -24.76
C VAL A 139 -12.62 4.99 -25.18
N GLY A 140 -12.00 4.14 -24.37
CA GLY A 140 -10.74 3.45 -24.68
C GLY A 140 -9.49 4.03 -24.01
N VAL A 141 -9.62 5.02 -23.11
CA VAL A 141 -8.47 5.58 -22.39
C VAL A 141 -7.91 4.57 -21.38
N LYS A 142 -6.60 4.34 -21.42
CA LYS A 142 -5.89 3.38 -20.57
C LYS A 142 -4.97 4.09 -19.58
N THR A 143 -4.76 3.48 -18.42
CA THR A 143 -3.70 3.87 -17.48
C THR A 143 -2.33 3.84 -18.20
N ALA A 144 -1.43 4.74 -17.81
CA ALA A 144 -0.11 4.99 -18.40
C ALA A 144 -0.10 5.62 -19.82
N MET A 145 -1.24 5.86 -20.49
CA MET A 145 -1.28 6.74 -21.66
C MET A 145 -0.77 8.14 -21.33
N GLY A 146 -0.04 8.77 -22.24
CA GLY A 146 0.32 10.19 -22.11
C GLY A 146 -0.90 11.09 -22.31
N PHE A 147 -0.99 12.24 -21.65
CA PHE A 147 -2.21 13.08 -21.76
C PHE A 147 -2.52 13.54 -23.19
N ARG A 148 -1.50 13.78 -24.05
CA ARG A 148 -1.70 14.07 -25.48
C ARG A 148 -2.33 12.91 -26.26
N GLU A 149 -2.13 11.66 -25.82
CA GLU A 149 -2.76 10.47 -26.41
C GLU A 149 -4.18 10.30 -25.86
N ALA A 150 -4.34 10.35 -24.53
CA ALA A 150 -5.63 10.23 -23.87
C ALA A 150 -6.65 11.30 -24.32
N LEU A 151 -6.20 12.54 -24.56
CA LEU A 151 -7.04 13.63 -25.09
C LEU A 151 -7.31 13.55 -26.61
N ARG A 152 -6.60 12.69 -27.36
CA ARG A 152 -7.01 12.34 -28.74
C ARG A 152 -8.11 11.27 -28.73
N VAL A 153 -8.04 10.33 -27.78
CA VAL A 153 -9.04 9.28 -27.59
C VAL A 153 -10.33 9.86 -26.99
N CYS A 154 -10.22 10.75 -26.00
CA CYS A 154 -11.35 11.37 -25.32
C CYS A 154 -11.10 12.89 -25.17
N PRO A 155 -11.39 13.71 -26.20
CA PRO A 155 -11.14 15.15 -26.21
C PRO A 155 -11.89 15.93 -25.12
N GLN A 156 -13.03 15.40 -24.67
CA GLN A 156 -13.87 15.97 -23.62
C GLN A 156 -13.44 15.59 -22.19
N ALA A 157 -12.27 14.94 -22.03
CA ALA A 157 -11.81 14.46 -20.74
C ALA A 157 -11.24 15.58 -19.84
N ILE A 158 -11.69 15.60 -18.58
CA ILE A 158 -11.24 16.53 -17.55
C ILE A 158 -9.97 15.96 -16.90
N VAL A 159 -8.83 16.62 -17.10
CA VAL A 159 -7.57 16.27 -16.45
C VAL A 159 -7.49 16.91 -15.06
N VAL A 160 -7.18 16.11 -14.04
CA VAL A 160 -7.00 16.53 -12.65
C VAL A 160 -5.58 16.14 -12.20
N PRO A 161 -4.77 17.07 -11.65
CA PRO A 161 -3.36 16.81 -11.32
C PRO A 161 -3.17 15.85 -10.14
N GLY A 162 -4.23 15.63 -9.35
CA GLY A 162 -4.30 14.73 -8.21
C GLY A 162 -3.46 15.13 -6.99
N GLN A 163 -3.81 14.55 -5.84
CA GLN A 163 -3.14 14.75 -4.55
C GLN A 163 -3.05 13.41 -3.80
N TYR A 164 -1.83 12.89 -3.62
CA TYR A 164 -1.56 11.57 -3.02
C TYR A 164 -2.15 11.44 -1.61
N GLU A 165 -2.09 12.54 -0.85
CA GLU A 165 -2.55 12.63 0.53
C GLU A 165 -4.04 12.25 0.65
N HIS A 166 -4.89 12.71 -0.29
CA HIS A 166 -6.31 12.33 -0.33
C HIS A 166 -6.50 10.82 -0.59
N TYR A 167 -5.66 10.22 -1.43
CA TYR A 167 -5.79 8.79 -1.74
C TYR A 167 -5.32 7.91 -0.58
N ALA A 168 -4.29 8.32 0.19
CA ALA A 168 -3.94 7.66 1.44
C ALA A 168 -5.08 7.76 2.47
N ASP A 169 -5.70 8.93 2.59
CA ASP A 169 -6.88 9.19 3.42
C ASP A 169 -8.07 8.27 3.10
N PHE A 170 -8.43 8.13 1.83
CA PHE A 170 -9.53 7.26 1.41
C PHE A 170 -9.17 5.77 1.51
N ALA A 171 -7.92 5.39 1.25
CA ALA A 171 -7.45 4.01 1.42
C ALA A 171 -7.55 3.57 2.90
N GLU A 172 -7.11 4.41 3.83
CA GLU A 172 -7.25 4.16 5.27
C GLU A 172 -8.72 4.08 5.72
N ARG A 173 -9.61 4.93 5.18
CA ARG A 173 -11.05 4.87 5.47
C ARG A 173 -11.67 3.54 5.01
N VAL A 174 -11.27 3.03 3.84
CA VAL A 174 -11.67 1.68 3.37
C VAL A 174 -11.09 0.61 4.29
N ARG A 175 -9.77 0.66 4.57
CA ARG A 175 -9.05 -0.29 5.44
C ARG A 175 -9.71 -0.45 6.81
N ARG A 176 -10.10 0.65 7.47
CA ARG A 176 -10.82 0.63 8.76
C ARG A 176 -12.21 0.01 8.70
N ILE A 177 -12.87 0.00 7.54
CA ILE A 177 -14.14 -0.71 7.34
C ILE A 177 -13.87 -2.21 7.15
N LEU A 178 -12.79 -2.59 6.45
CA LEU A 178 -12.39 -3.99 6.30
C LEU A 178 -12.02 -4.61 7.67
N GLU A 179 -11.31 -3.86 8.52
CA GLU A 179 -10.87 -4.27 9.86
C GLU A 179 -12.04 -4.55 10.84
N THR A 180 -13.27 -4.08 10.59
CA THR A 180 -14.45 -4.45 11.42
C THR A 180 -15.07 -5.79 11.02
N TYR A 181 -14.66 -6.40 9.91
CA TYR A 181 -15.14 -7.71 9.46
C TYR A 181 -14.15 -8.85 9.75
N THR A 182 -12.85 -8.56 9.77
CA THR A 182 -11.81 -9.50 10.24
C THR A 182 -10.56 -8.72 10.62
N PRO A 183 -9.80 -9.12 11.66
CA PRO A 183 -8.48 -8.54 11.94
C PRO A 183 -7.42 -8.94 10.89
N ALA A 184 -7.69 -9.96 10.07
CA ALA A 184 -6.77 -10.43 9.04
C ALA A 184 -6.92 -9.62 7.75
N VAL A 185 -6.45 -8.37 7.75
CA VAL A 185 -6.44 -7.46 6.59
C VAL A 185 -5.02 -7.15 6.14
N GLU A 186 -4.74 -7.37 4.85
CA GLU A 186 -3.52 -6.93 4.15
C GLU A 186 -3.87 -5.79 3.19
N THR A 187 -3.15 -4.68 3.28
CA THR A 187 -3.14 -3.63 2.26
C THR A 187 -1.99 -3.93 1.29
N ALA A 188 -2.30 -4.30 0.04
CA ALA A 188 -1.29 -4.63 -0.98
C ALA A 188 -0.99 -3.44 -1.90
N ALA A 189 -1.98 -2.57 -2.12
CA ALA A 189 -1.84 -1.22 -2.66
C ALA A 189 -2.88 -0.30 -1.97
N LEU A 190 -2.95 0.98 -2.34
CA LEU A 190 -3.97 1.89 -1.80
C LEU A 190 -5.41 1.46 -2.16
N ASP A 191 -5.56 0.70 -3.24
CA ASP A 191 -6.82 0.23 -3.82
C ASP A 191 -6.94 -1.30 -3.89
N ASP A 192 -5.96 -2.05 -3.40
CA ASP A 192 -5.85 -3.52 -3.51
C ASP A 192 -5.71 -4.11 -2.09
N PHE A 193 -6.76 -4.76 -1.59
CA PHE A 193 -6.83 -5.30 -0.22
C PHE A 193 -7.13 -6.80 -0.23
N TYR A 194 -6.47 -7.56 0.64
CA TYR A 194 -6.82 -8.96 0.92
C TYR A 194 -7.33 -9.11 2.36
N LEU A 195 -8.32 -9.97 2.54
CA LEU A 195 -8.87 -10.36 3.84
C LEU A 195 -8.84 -11.87 3.97
N ASP A 196 -8.65 -12.37 5.19
CA ASP A 196 -8.89 -13.78 5.53
C ASP A 196 -10.07 -13.92 6.51
N PHE A 197 -11.03 -14.74 6.13
CA PHE A 197 -12.21 -15.11 6.92
C PHE A 197 -12.10 -16.55 7.50
N ALA A 198 -10.90 -17.13 7.53
CA ALA A 198 -10.63 -18.39 8.20
C ALA A 198 -11.10 -18.36 9.67
N GLY A 199 -12.03 -19.27 10.02
CA GLY A 199 -12.60 -19.38 11.35
C GLY A 199 -13.83 -18.50 11.63
N THR A 200 -14.18 -17.52 10.79
CA THR A 200 -15.30 -16.59 11.05
C THR A 200 -16.68 -17.18 10.73
N GLY A 201 -16.78 -18.42 10.26
CA GLY A 201 -18.05 -19.02 9.76
C GLY A 201 -19.19 -19.10 10.78
N ARG A 202 -18.92 -19.00 12.09
CA ARG A 202 -19.97 -18.86 13.13
C ARG A 202 -20.48 -17.43 13.29
N LEU A 203 -19.68 -16.42 12.94
CA LEU A 203 -20.06 -15.01 12.96
C LEU A 203 -20.82 -14.63 11.68
N TYR A 204 -20.46 -15.25 10.56
CA TYR A 204 -21.01 -14.97 9.22
C TYR A 204 -21.59 -16.25 8.59
N PRO A 205 -22.74 -16.75 9.10
CA PRO A 205 -23.40 -17.94 8.55
C PRO A 205 -23.89 -17.72 7.12
N ASP A 206 -24.43 -16.53 6.81
CA ASP A 206 -24.57 -16.06 5.43
C ASP A 206 -23.34 -15.23 5.05
N TYR A 207 -22.39 -15.91 4.42
CA TYR A 207 -21.13 -15.31 3.98
C TYR A 207 -21.29 -14.40 2.77
N GLU A 208 -22.20 -14.73 1.83
CA GLU A 208 -22.42 -13.89 0.65
C GLU A 208 -23.08 -12.56 1.03
N ALA A 209 -24.15 -12.59 1.84
CA ALA A 209 -24.78 -11.38 2.33
C ALA A 209 -23.82 -10.55 3.20
N THR A 210 -22.92 -11.19 3.95
CA THR A 210 -21.88 -10.48 4.72
C THR A 210 -20.92 -9.71 3.79
N LEU A 211 -20.42 -10.33 2.72
CA LEU A 211 -19.53 -9.65 1.77
C LEU A 211 -20.26 -8.58 0.94
N ARG A 212 -21.54 -8.79 0.61
CA ARG A 212 -22.38 -7.77 -0.04
C ARG A 212 -22.69 -6.60 0.90
N ARG A 213 -22.87 -6.84 2.20
CA ARG A 213 -22.99 -5.78 3.23
C ARG A 213 -21.71 -4.97 3.33
N LEU A 214 -20.54 -5.61 3.35
CA LEU A 214 -19.22 -4.94 3.31
C LEU A 214 -19.10 -4.03 2.06
N GLN A 215 -19.50 -4.52 0.89
CA GLN A 215 -19.51 -3.75 -0.36
C GLN A 215 -20.41 -2.49 -0.27
N ALA A 216 -21.63 -2.66 0.26
CA ALA A 216 -22.60 -1.58 0.45
C ALA A 216 -22.15 -0.57 1.53
N GLU A 217 -21.53 -1.04 2.60
CA GLU A 217 -21.04 -0.21 3.71
C GLU A 217 -19.88 0.68 3.26
N ILE A 218 -18.91 0.15 2.52
CA ILE A 218 -17.84 0.97 1.92
C ILE A 218 -18.45 2.05 1.03
N ARG A 219 -19.45 1.69 0.21
CA ARG A 219 -20.15 2.64 -0.66
C ARG A 219 -20.86 3.75 0.14
N ALA A 220 -21.55 3.40 1.22
CA ALA A 220 -22.27 4.35 2.07
C ALA A 220 -21.32 5.28 2.85
N ARG A 221 -20.25 4.73 3.45
CA ARG A 221 -19.33 5.46 4.34
C ARG A 221 -18.25 6.26 3.61
N THR A 222 -17.91 5.90 2.37
CA THR A 222 -16.82 6.56 1.60
C THR A 222 -17.26 7.19 0.28
N GLY A 223 -18.44 6.82 -0.26
CA GLY A 223 -18.87 7.23 -1.59
C GLY A 223 -18.09 6.57 -2.75
N LEU A 224 -17.15 5.67 -2.47
CA LEU A 224 -16.40 4.89 -3.46
C LEU A 224 -17.17 3.64 -3.88
N ASN A 225 -16.77 3.01 -4.98
CA ASN A 225 -17.25 1.68 -5.35
C ASN A 225 -16.10 0.68 -5.17
N VAL A 226 -16.42 -0.57 -4.85
CA VAL A 226 -15.43 -1.66 -4.82
C VAL A 226 -15.95 -2.86 -5.57
N SER A 227 -15.03 -3.60 -6.18
CA SER A 227 -15.28 -4.91 -6.79
C SER A 227 -14.70 -6.01 -5.89
N ILE A 228 -15.49 -7.03 -5.57
CA ILE A 228 -15.13 -8.08 -4.61
C ILE A 228 -14.98 -9.43 -5.32
N GLY A 229 -13.92 -10.15 -4.96
CA GLY A 229 -13.68 -11.52 -5.41
C GLY A 229 -13.29 -12.41 -4.23
N ALA A 230 -13.91 -13.59 -4.09
CA ALA A 230 -13.57 -14.55 -3.03
C ALA A 230 -13.15 -15.89 -3.62
N ALA A 231 -12.07 -16.49 -3.10
CA ALA A 231 -11.58 -17.81 -3.47
C ALA A 231 -10.81 -18.46 -2.30
N ARG A 232 -10.17 -19.61 -2.55
CA ARG A 232 -9.18 -20.20 -1.62
C ARG A 232 -7.81 -19.55 -1.64
N THR A 233 -7.48 -18.75 -2.66
CA THR A 233 -6.13 -18.17 -2.85
C THR A 233 -6.20 -16.74 -3.36
N LYS A 234 -5.20 -15.91 -2.99
CA LYS A 234 -5.11 -14.50 -3.38
C LYS A 234 -5.13 -14.28 -4.89
N VAL A 235 -4.44 -15.14 -5.64
CA VAL A 235 -4.44 -15.09 -7.12
C VAL A 235 -5.85 -15.25 -7.67
N VAL A 236 -6.59 -16.29 -7.26
CA VAL A 236 -7.94 -16.53 -7.81
C VAL A 236 -8.93 -15.46 -7.35
N ALA A 237 -8.91 -15.07 -6.07
CA ALA A 237 -9.75 -14.00 -5.53
C ALA A 237 -9.54 -12.66 -6.27
N SER A 238 -8.29 -12.30 -6.52
CA SER A 238 -7.95 -11.05 -7.22
C SER A 238 -8.09 -11.10 -8.74
N ILE A 239 -8.32 -12.27 -9.33
CA ILE A 239 -8.78 -12.40 -10.72
C ILE A 239 -10.31 -12.28 -10.76
N ALA A 240 -11.01 -12.92 -9.82
CA ALA A 240 -12.47 -12.87 -9.71
C ALA A 240 -13.01 -11.45 -9.55
N SER A 241 -12.40 -10.62 -8.70
CA SER A 241 -12.79 -9.20 -8.56
C SER A 241 -12.51 -8.39 -9.83
N ARG A 242 -11.29 -8.52 -10.39
CA ARG A 242 -10.80 -7.68 -11.50
C ARG A 242 -11.52 -7.95 -12.82
N LEU A 243 -12.10 -9.14 -13.00
CA LEU A 243 -12.94 -9.48 -14.15
C LEU A 243 -14.37 -8.93 -14.05
N GLN A 244 -14.84 -8.58 -12.85
CA GLN A 244 -16.22 -8.09 -12.63
C GLN A 244 -16.31 -6.56 -12.42
N ARG A 245 -15.19 -5.83 -12.51
CA ARG A 245 -15.17 -4.36 -12.43
C ARG A 245 -16.04 -3.70 -13.51
N PRO A 246 -16.85 -2.66 -13.21
CA PRO A 246 -17.05 -2.01 -11.91
C PRO A 246 -18.15 -2.65 -11.04
N ARG A 247 -18.08 -2.39 -9.72
CA ARG A 247 -19.05 -2.85 -8.69
C ARG A 247 -19.22 -4.38 -8.67
N GLY A 248 -18.18 -5.09 -9.06
CA GLY A 248 -18.20 -6.52 -9.27
C GLY A 248 -18.40 -7.33 -7.99
N PHE A 249 -18.98 -8.52 -8.14
CA PHE A 249 -19.04 -9.50 -7.06
C PHE A 249 -18.90 -10.91 -7.65
N ARG A 250 -17.88 -11.67 -7.25
CA ARG A 250 -17.74 -13.08 -7.62
C ARG A 250 -17.10 -13.92 -6.52
N MET A 251 -17.83 -14.93 -6.08
CA MET A 251 -17.28 -16.05 -5.32
C MET A 251 -16.89 -17.18 -6.29
N ILE A 252 -15.79 -17.87 -6.00
CA ILE A 252 -15.34 -19.10 -6.67
C ILE A 252 -15.31 -20.19 -5.60
N ALA A 253 -16.08 -21.26 -5.76
CA ALA A 253 -16.16 -22.30 -4.75
C ALA A 253 -14.89 -23.17 -4.72
N PRO A 254 -14.51 -23.75 -3.57
CA PRO A 254 -13.42 -24.72 -3.47
C PRO A 254 -13.57 -25.87 -4.48
N GLY A 255 -12.64 -25.97 -5.43
CA GLY A 255 -12.66 -26.96 -6.52
C GLY A 255 -13.02 -26.36 -7.90
N GLU A 256 -13.65 -25.19 -7.97
CA GLU A 256 -13.99 -24.52 -9.23
C GLU A 256 -12.81 -23.73 -9.84
N GLU A 257 -11.70 -23.56 -9.11
CA GLU A 257 -10.63 -22.62 -9.51
C GLU A 257 -10.01 -22.98 -10.87
N GLU A 258 -9.98 -24.26 -11.24
CA GLU A 258 -9.52 -24.72 -12.55
C GLU A 258 -10.48 -24.33 -13.69
N ASN A 259 -11.77 -24.61 -13.53
CA ASN A 259 -12.80 -24.29 -14.52
C ASN A 259 -12.94 -22.77 -14.71
N PHE A 260 -12.71 -22.00 -13.64
CA PHE A 260 -12.70 -20.54 -13.69
C PHE A 260 -11.45 -19.97 -14.39
N LEU A 261 -10.27 -20.52 -14.12
CA LEU A 261 -9.01 -20.00 -14.67
C LEU A 261 -8.76 -20.43 -16.13
N THR A 262 -9.06 -21.68 -16.49
CA THR A 262 -8.68 -22.28 -17.78
C THR A 262 -9.08 -21.49 -19.04
N PRO A 263 -10.28 -20.89 -19.17
CA PRO A 263 -10.66 -20.14 -20.37
C PRO A 263 -10.04 -18.73 -20.46
N LEU A 264 -9.37 -18.24 -19.40
CA LEU A 264 -8.88 -16.86 -19.36
C LEU A 264 -7.58 -16.67 -20.16
N PRO A 265 -7.34 -15.48 -20.74
CA PRO A 265 -6.04 -15.10 -21.30
C PRO A 265 -4.93 -15.06 -20.24
N VAL A 266 -3.68 -15.37 -20.63
CA VAL A 266 -2.54 -15.40 -19.69
C VAL A 266 -2.25 -14.05 -19.03
N GLU A 267 -2.59 -12.93 -19.67
CA GLU A 267 -2.48 -11.57 -19.13
C GLU A 267 -3.39 -11.32 -17.92
N LYS A 268 -4.38 -12.19 -17.67
CA LYS A 268 -5.19 -12.13 -16.46
C LYS A 268 -4.48 -12.72 -15.24
N LEU A 269 -3.42 -13.51 -15.43
CA LEU A 269 -2.71 -14.15 -14.34
C LEU A 269 -1.82 -13.15 -13.60
N HIS A 270 -2.07 -12.96 -12.30
CA HIS A 270 -1.29 -12.05 -11.46
C HIS A 270 0.22 -12.39 -11.51
N GLY A 271 1.03 -11.45 -12.00
CA GLY A 271 2.47 -11.60 -12.25
C GLY A 271 2.86 -11.70 -13.73
N ILE A 272 1.95 -12.02 -14.65
CA ILE A 272 2.21 -12.00 -16.10
C ILE A 272 2.01 -10.58 -16.62
N GLY A 273 3.10 -9.80 -16.66
CA GLY A 273 3.16 -8.52 -17.37
C GLY A 273 3.40 -8.70 -18.87
N HIS A 274 3.26 -7.61 -19.64
CA HIS A 274 3.37 -7.58 -21.11
C HIS A 274 4.58 -8.35 -21.70
N VAL A 275 5.75 -8.32 -21.05
CA VAL A 275 6.96 -9.05 -21.49
C VAL A 275 6.78 -10.56 -21.35
N HIS A 276 6.22 -11.04 -20.25
CA HIS A 276 5.94 -12.47 -20.05
C HIS A 276 4.78 -12.93 -20.93
N ALA A 277 3.77 -12.09 -21.15
CA ALA A 277 2.67 -12.38 -22.08
C ALA A 277 3.18 -12.53 -23.52
N GLY A 278 4.01 -11.59 -24.00
CA GLY A 278 4.64 -11.68 -25.33
C GLY A 278 5.46 -12.96 -25.50
N ALA A 279 6.32 -13.28 -24.53
CA ALA A 279 7.11 -14.50 -24.55
C ALA A 279 6.26 -15.79 -24.50
N LEU A 280 5.07 -15.77 -23.90
CA LEU A 280 4.13 -16.90 -23.96
C LEU A 280 3.40 -16.97 -25.31
N ALA A 281 2.98 -15.83 -25.87
CA ALA A 281 2.34 -15.74 -27.18
C ALA A 281 3.27 -16.18 -28.33
N GLU A 282 4.56 -15.82 -28.28
CA GLU A 282 5.63 -16.35 -29.16
C GLU A 282 5.71 -17.89 -29.17
N ARG A 283 5.26 -18.54 -28.09
CA ARG A 283 5.27 -19.99 -27.88
C ARG A 283 3.89 -20.61 -28.08
N GLY A 284 2.93 -19.88 -28.65
CA GLY A 284 1.56 -20.33 -28.92
C GLY A 284 0.66 -20.41 -27.68
N ILE A 285 1.07 -19.83 -26.54
CA ILE A 285 0.37 -19.92 -25.26
C ILE A 285 -0.38 -18.59 -25.00
N ALA A 286 -1.67 -18.56 -25.34
CA ALA A 286 -2.54 -17.41 -25.15
C ALA A 286 -3.47 -17.54 -23.93
N THR A 287 -3.87 -18.76 -23.55
CA THR A 287 -4.78 -19.01 -22.41
C THR A 287 -4.09 -19.67 -21.23
N ILE A 288 -4.65 -19.49 -20.03
CA ILE A 288 -4.20 -20.19 -18.83
C ILE A 288 -4.39 -21.71 -18.99
N GLY A 289 -5.43 -22.16 -19.71
CA GLY A 289 -5.61 -23.58 -20.07
C GLY A 289 -4.45 -24.15 -20.88
N GLN A 290 -3.93 -23.42 -21.87
CA GLN A 290 -2.71 -23.81 -22.60
C GLN A 290 -1.49 -23.77 -21.69
N LEU A 291 -1.32 -22.71 -20.89
CA LEU A 291 -0.22 -22.53 -19.95
C LEU A 291 -0.13 -23.66 -18.91
N ARG A 292 -1.28 -24.22 -18.48
CA ARG A 292 -1.34 -25.38 -17.59
C ARG A 292 -0.72 -26.63 -18.21
N GLN A 293 -0.77 -26.82 -19.53
CA GLN A 293 -0.16 -27.98 -20.19
C GLN A 293 1.38 -27.91 -20.25
N VAL A 294 1.98 -26.74 -19.99
CA VAL A 294 3.43 -26.58 -20.02
C VAL A 294 4.08 -27.22 -18.79
N PRO A 295 5.07 -28.12 -18.96
CA PRO A 295 5.81 -28.71 -17.84
C PRO A 295 6.56 -27.67 -17.01
N LYS A 296 6.58 -27.83 -15.68
CA LYS A 296 7.32 -26.97 -14.74
C LYS A 296 8.78 -26.72 -15.19
N PRO A 297 9.59 -27.73 -15.57
CA PRO A 297 10.97 -27.50 -15.99
C PRO A 297 11.10 -26.59 -17.22
N ALA A 298 10.15 -26.64 -18.16
CA ALA A 298 10.18 -25.78 -19.35
C ALA A 298 9.89 -24.31 -19.00
N LEU A 299 8.95 -24.05 -18.07
CA LEU A 299 8.71 -22.69 -17.56
C LEU A 299 9.90 -22.17 -16.75
N GLN A 300 10.56 -23.03 -15.95
CA GLN A 300 11.76 -22.66 -15.19
C GLN A 300 12.97 -22.40 -16.10
N ALA A 301 13.12 -23.12 -17.21
CA ALA A 301 14.14 -22.85 -18.23
C ALA A 301 13.85 -21.55 -19.01
N ALA A 302 12.59 -21.25 -19.31
CA ALA A 302 12.20 -20.07 -20.09
C ALA A 302 12.20 -18.75 -19.29
N PHE A 303 11.88 -18.79 -17.99
CA PHE A 303 11.69 -17.59 -17.16
C PHE A 303 12.61 -17.52 -15.92
N GLY A 304 13.50 -18.50 -15.74
CA GLY A 304 14.28 -18.67 -14.51
C GLY A 304 13.51 -19.39 -13.40
N GLU A 305 14.24 -20.02 -12.48
CA GLU A 305 13.69 -21.01 -11.55
C GLU A 305 12.49 -20.54 -10.73
N ALA A 306 12.59 -19.36 -10.11
CA ALA A 306 11.56 -18.83 -9.22
C ALA A 306 10.33 -18.28 -9.97
N ILE A 307 10.53 -17.62 -11.12
CA ILE A 307 9.43 -17.05 -11.92
C ILE A 307 8.70 -18.17 -12.66
N GLY A 308 9.42 -19.12 -13.25
CA GLY A 308 8.83 -20.29 -13.91
C GLY A 308 8.01 -21.17 -12.96
N LEU A 309 8.48 -21.34 -11.72
CA LEU A 309 7.69 -21.97 -10.65
C LEU A 309 6.41 -21.18 -10.36
N GLN A 310 6.54 -19.88 -10.11
CA GLN A 310 5.42 -19.00 -9.78
C GLN A 310 4.35 -18.96 -10.89
N ILE A 311 4.75 -18.97 -12.17
CA ILE A 311 3.84 -19.05 -13.31
C ILE A 311 3.13 -20.41 -13.33
N TRP A 312 3.86 -21.51 -13.15
CA TRP A 312 3.31 -22.87 -13.15
C TRP A 312 2.30 -23.12 -12.03
N GLU A 313 2.57 -22.60 -10.82
CA GLU A 313 1.70 -22.65 -9.64
C GLU A 313 0.44 -21.82 -9.84
N ARG A 314 0.60 -20.54 -10.22
CA ARG A 314 -0.54 -19.62 -10.34
C ARG A 314 -1.49 -20.01 -11.46
N ALA A 315 -0.99 -20.57 -12.57
CA ALA A 315 -1.83 -21.13 -13.62
C ALA A 315 -2.74 -22.28 -13.12
N ARG A 316 -2.38 -22.90 -11.99
CA ARG A 316 -3.16 -23.94 -11.30
C ARG A 316 -4.02 -23.41 -10.14
N GLY A 317 -4.11 -22.09 -9.98
CA GLY A 317 -4.78 -21.44 -8.85
C GLY A 317 -4.02 -21.54 -7.52
N LEU A 318 -2.81 -22.10 -7.53
CA LEU A 318 -1.99 -22.28 -6.33
C LEU A 318 -1.29 -20.96 -5.99
N ASP A 319 -1.32 -20.60 -4.70
CA ASP A 319 -0.59 -19.46 -4.14
C ASP A 319 -0.32 -19.77 -2.66
N GLY A 320 0.95 -19.84 -2.27
CA GLY A 320 1.34 -20.10 -0.87
C GLY A 320 1.33 -18.85 0.02
N ARG A 321 0.92 -17.68 -0.50
CA ARG A 321 0.93 -16.40 0.22
C ARG A 321 -0.29 -16.23 1.12
N GLU A 322 -0.09 -16.39 2.42
CA GLU A 322 -1.03 -16.00 3.49
C GLU A 322 -1.32 -14.49 3.47
N VAL A 323 -2.40 -14.06 4.14
CA VAL A 323 -2.76 -12.65 4.32
C VAL A 323 -1.92 -12.02 5.43
N SER A 324 -1.06 -11.07 5.07
CA SER A 324 -0.08 -10.47 5.97
C SER A 324 -0.66 -9.26 6.71
N THR A 325 -1.06 -9.50 7.96
CA THR A 325 -1.42 -8.47 8.95
C THR A 325 -0.27 -7.52 9.29
N ALA A 326 0.96 -7.82 8.84
CA ALA A 326 2.11 -6.92 8.93
C ALA A 326 2.04 -5.76 7.91
N SER A 327 1.09 -5.75 6.98
CA SER A 327 0.87 -4.59 6.10
C SER A 327 -0.03 -3.54 6.78
N GLN A 328 0.63 -2.58 7.44
CA GLN A 328 0.01 -1.56 8.27
C GLN A 328 -0.65 -0.41 7.45
N SER A 329 -1.29 0.54 8.15
CA SER A 329 -2.00 1.68 7.57
C SER A 329 -1.19 2.47 6.52
N PRO A 330 -1.79 2.89 5.39
CA PRO A 330 -1.20 3.84 4.44
C PRO A 330 -0.73 5.17 5.05
N ILE A 331 -1.33 5.60 6.17
CA ILE A 331 -1.05 6.88 6.82
C ILE A 331 -0.10 6.70 8.00
N THR A 332 -0.49 5.85 8.96
CA THR A 332 0.14 5.74 10.29
C THR A 332 1.01 4.51 10.47
N GLY A 333 1.00 3.58 9.52
CA GLY A 333 1.81 2.37 9.57
C GLY A 333 3.26 2.66 9.20
N LEU A 334 4.21 2.14 9.99
CA LEU A 334 5.56 2.00 9.48
C LEU A 334 5.52 0.83 8.48
N PRO A 335 5.85 1.04 7.19
CA PRO A 335 5.70 -0.01 6.18
C PRO A 335 6.60 -1.20 6.49
N SER A 336 6.27 -2.37 5.93
CA SER A 336 7.20 -3.51 5.88
C SER A 336 8.53 -3.00 5.30
N THR A 337 9.60 -3.09 6.12
CA THR A 337 10.71 -2.13 6.01
C THR A 337 11.29 -2.10 4.59
N PRO A 338 11.31 -0.93 3.91
CA PRO A 338 11.53 -0.89 2.47
C PRO A 338 12.89 -1.46 2.09
N LYS A 339 12.94 -2.23 0.99
CA LYS A 339 14.19 -2.80 0.46
C LYS A 339 15.09 -1.74 -0.20
N SER A 340 14.47 -0.65 -0.65
CA SER A 340 15.09 0.51 -1.28
C SER A 340 14.18 1.73 -1.13
N VAL A 341 14.75 2.93 -1.25
CA VAL A 341 14.02 4.20 -1.36
C VAL A 341 14.54 4.91 -2.61
N SER A 342 13.66 5.48 -3.43
CA SER A 342 14.06 6.24 -4.61
C SER A 342 13.15 7.45 -4.81
N ARG A 343 13.73 8.58 -5.23
CA ARG A 343 13.00 9.79 -5.61
C ARG A 343 13.55 10.29 -6.94
N GLU A 344 12.64 10.66 -7.84
CA GLU A 344 12.96 11.09 -9.20
C GLU A 344 11.95 12.13 -9.69
N THR A 345 12.26 12.83 -10.77
CA THR A 345 11.31 13.73 -11.45
C THR A 345 11.56 13.77 -12.95
N THR A 346 10.50 13.95 -13.73
CA THR A 346 10.57 14.22 -15.16
C THR A 346 10.59 15.73 -15.39
N ILE A 347 11.60 16.21 -16.12
CA ILE A 347 11.78 17.60 -16.50
C ILE A 347 11.01 17.82 -17.81
N GLU A 348 10.08 18.79 -17.82
CA GLU A 348 9.36 19.17 -19.03
C GLU A 348 10.28 19.93 -20.00
N GLY A 349 10.14 19.67 -21.31
CA GLY A 349 11.18 19.99 -22.31
C GLY A 349 12.45 19.15 -22.18
N GLY A 350 12.98 19.03 -20.96
CA GLY A 350 14.32 18.55 -20.65
C GLY A 350 15.33 19.71 -20.67
N THR A 351 16.45 19.58 -19.95
CA THR A 351 17.48 20.63 -19.87
C THR A 351 18.91 20.07 -19.99
N ILE A 352 19.84 20.91 -20.46
CA ILE A 352 21.29 20.66 -20.39
C ILE A 352 21.96 21.44 -19.24
N ASP A 353 21.20 22.25 -18.51
CA ASP A 353 21.72 23.08 -17.43
C ASP A 353 22.21 22.23 -16.25
N THR A 354 23.53 22.24 -16.03
CA THR A 354 24.21 21.53 -14.95
C THR A 354 24.00 22.15 -13.58
N GLU A 355 23.64 23.44 -13.49
CA GLU A 355 23.36 24.14 -12.23
C GLU A 355 22.01 23.63 -11.69
N PHE A 356 20.93 23.80 -12.47
CA PHE A 356 19.60 23.23 -12.18
C PHE A 356 19.63 21.72 -11.93
N LEU A 357 20.33 20.94 -12.77
CA LEU A 357 20.44 19.49 -12.57
C LEU A 357 21.21 19.15 -11.28
N GLY A 358 22.20 19.96 -10.90
CA GLY A 358 22.93 19.85 -9.64
C GLY A 358 22.04 20.13 -8.42
N GLY A 359 21.29 21.24 -8.45
CA GLY A 359 20.31 21.60 -7.42
C GLY A 359 19.19 20.57 -7.29
N LEU A 360 18.74 19.99 -8.42
CA LEU A 360 17.73 18.93 -8.44
C LEU A 360 18.22 17.63 -7.78
N ILE A 361 19.44 17.20 -8.10
CA ILE A 361 20.06 16.03 -7.43
C ILE A 361 20.27 16.30 -5.95
N GLU A 362 20.58 17.54 -5.58
CA GLU A 362 20.73 17.99 -4.19
C GLU A 362 19.43 17.87 -3.39
N TYR A 363 18.32 18.39 -3.92
CA TYR A 363 16.99 18.21 -3.32
C TYR A 363 16.57 16.72 -3.25
N LEU A 364 16.84 15.92 -4.28
CA LEU A 364 16.50 14.49 -4.26
C LEU A 364 17.31 13.69 -3.22
N SER A 365 18.60 13.97 -3.06
CA SER A 365 19.45 13.36 -2.03
C SER A 365 19.07 13.80 -0.62
N GLU A 366 18.76 15.07 -0.42
CA GLU A 366 18.27 15.63 0.85
C GLU A 366 16.98 14.91 1.31
N ARG A 367 16.01 14.80 0.40
CA ARG A 367 14.75 14.08 0.63
C ARG A 367 14.94 12.59 0.92
N ILE A 368 15.96 11.94 0.36
CA ILE A 368 16.28 10.54 0.65
C ILE A 368 16.92 10.38 2.03
N GLY A 369 17.82 11.28 2.43
CA GLY A 369 18.44 11.26 3.76
C GLY A 369 17.39 11.36 4.87
N ALA A 370 16.46 12.32 4.77
CA ALA A 370 15.36 12.45 5.71
C ALA A 370 14.44 11.20 5.74
N THR A 371 14.00 10.69 4.58
CA THR A 371 13.16 9.47 4.52
C THR A 371 13.90 8.22 5.04
N LEU A 372 15.23 8.13 4.92
CA LEU A 372 15.99 7.07 5.59
C LEU A 372 15.93 7.19 7.12
N ARG A 373 16.07 8.41 7.67
CA ARG A 373 16.01 8.65 9.12
C ARG A 373 14.61 8.47 9.69
N GLU A 374 13.57 8.86 8.95
CA GLU A 374 12.15 8.59 9.23
C GLU A 374 11.88 7.09 9.44
N TYR A 375 12.43 6.23 8.59
CA TYR A 375 12.31 4.77 8.73
C TYR A 375 13.32 4.12 9.72
N GLY A 376 14.19 4.91 10.37
CA GLY A 376 15.26 4.38 11.22
C GLY A 376 16.27 3.52 10.44
N LYS A 377 16.62 3.94 9.21
CA LYS A 377 17.47 3.21 8.27
C LYS A 377 18.73 3.98 7.85
N GLN A 378 19.68 3.22 7.33
CA GLN A 378 20.88 3.66 6.61
C GLN A 378 20.99 2.83 5.32
N ALA A 379 21.65 3.36 4.29
CA ALA A 379 21.84 2.69 3.00
C ALA A 379 23.31 2.34 2.75
N ARG A 380 23.60 1.10 2.31
CA ARG A 380 24.95 0.69 1.86
C ARG A 380 25.15 0.85 0.35
N THR A 381 24.16 1.26 -0.41
CA THR A 381 24.29 1.44 -1.86
C THR A 381 23.45 2.62 -2.32
N ILE A 382 24.06 3.51 -3.11
CA ILE A 382 23.40 4.64 -3.76
C ILE A 382 23.49 4.45 -5.28
N GLY A 383 22.47 4.87 -6.01
CA GLY A 383 22.45 4.85 -7.48
C GLY A 383 21.77 6.08 -8.04
N LEU A 384 22.34 6.62 -9.12
CA LEU A 384 21.79 7.73 -9.88
C LEU A 384 21.31 7.22 -11.23
N ARG A 385 20.12 7.66 -11.64
CA ARG A 385 19.54 7.43 -12.97
C ARG A 385 19.28 8.76 -13.65
N ILE A 386 19.70 8.87 -14.91
CA ILE A 386 19.28 9.94 -15.82
C ILE A 386 18.59 9.32 -17.04
N ARG A 387 17.62 10.04 -17.61
CA ARG A 387 17.06 9.75 -18.93
C ARG A 387 17.11 11.02 -19.77
N TYR A 388 17.56 10.89 -21.01
CA TYR A 388 17.67 11.96 -21.97
C TYR A 388 16.36 12.15 -22.76
N VAL A 389 16.22 13.26 -23.49
CA VAL A 389 15.02 13.55 -24.31
C VAL A 389 14.78 12.55 -25.45
N ASP A 390 15.83 11.88 -25.92
CA ASP A 390 15.77 10.76 -26.87
C ASP A 390 15.39 9.41 -26.22
N HIS A 391 14.90 9.45 -24.98
CA HIS A 391 14.53 8.30 -24.13
C HIS A 391 15.70 7.38 -23.71
N PHE A 392 16.92 7.60 -24.19
CA PHE A 392 18.10 6.87 -23.72
C PHE A 392 18.25 7.06 -22.20
N SER A 393 18.51 5.97 -21.49
CA SER A 393 18.55 5.94 -20.02
C SER A 393 19.91 5.45 -19.55
N ALA A 394 20.59 6.23 -18.70
CA ALA A 394 21.85 5.86 -18.09
C ALA A 394 21.68 5.70 -16.58
N HIS A 395 22.29 4.69 -15.98
CA HIS A 395 22.17 4.37 -14.55
C HIS A 395 23.48 3.79 -14.03
N GLN A 396 23.92 4.25 -12.85
CA GLN A 396 25.11 3.73 -12.18
C GLN A 396 24.89 3.71 -10.67
N THR A 397 25.40 2.65 -10.03
CA THR A 397 25.36 2.45 -8.57
C THR A 397 26.76 2.39 -7.99
N VAL A 398 26.92 2.88 -6.76
CA VAL A 398 28.13 2.73 -5.94
C VAL A 398 27.73 2.12 -4.60
N ARG A 399 28.50 1.12 -4.15
CA ARG A 399 28.42 0.55 -2.80
C ARG A 399 29.28 1.40 -1.87
N LEU A 400 28.70 1.88 -0.77
CA LEU A 400 29.39 2.69 0.23
C LEU A 400 30.18 1.79 1.20
N THR A 401 31.31 2.30 1.71
CA THR A 401 32.18 1.59 2.66
C THR A 401 31.45 1.30 3.98
N LYS A 402 30.73 2.31 4.49
CA LYS A 402 29.82 2.23 5.64
C LYS A 402 28.38 2.48 5.15
N PRO A 403 27.35 1.89 5.76
CA PRO A 403 25.98 2.31 5.49
C PRO A 403 25.74 3.70 6.10
N THR A 404 25.02 4.58 5.38
CA THR A 404 24.83 5.98 5.82
C THR A 404 23.40 6.48 5.68
N ASN A 405 23.05 7.51 6.46
CA ASN A 405 21.87 8.36 6.27
C ASN A 405 22.23 9.86 6.38
N ASP A 406 23.51 10.20 6.21
CA ASP A 406 23.98 11.58 6.10
C ASP A 406 23.68 12.15 4.71
N GLU A 407 22.90 13.24 4.67
CA GLU A 407 22.55 13.95 3.43
C GLU A 407 23.79 14.40 2.67
N ARG A 408 24.85 14.83 3.37
CA ARG A 408 26.07 15.33 2.73
C ARG A 408 26.89 14.22 2.06
N GLU A 409 26.96 13.03 2.66
CA GLU A 409 27.63 11.87 2.08
C GLU A 409 26.88 11.36 0.84
N LEU A 410 25.56 11.16 0.97
CA LEU A 410 24.68 10.77 -0.14
C LEU A 410 24.74 11.77 -1.30
N LEU A 411 24.71 13.07 -1.00
CA LEU A 411 24.83 14.15 -1.98
C LEU A 411 26.17 14.13 -2.72
N THR A 412 27.28 13.94 -2.00
CA THR A 412 28.62 13.90 -2.59
C THR A 412 28.72 12.75 -3.58
N THR A 413 28.34 11.52 -3.18
CA THR A 413 28.37 10.38 -4.10
C THR A 413 27.35 10.51 -5.25
N ALA A 414 26.21 11.15 -5.04
CA ALA A 414 25.25 11.43 -6.12
C ALA A 414 25.83 12.41 -7.17
N LYS A 415 26.57 13.44 -6.74
CA LYS A 415 27.27 14.37 -7.65
C LYS A 415 28.43 13.68 -8.38
N ASP A 416 29.19 12.81 -7.71
CA ASP A 416 30.22 11.98 -8.34
C ASP A 416 29.67 11.02 -9.40
N LEU A 417 28.47 10.47 -9.16
CA LEU A 417 27.74 9.65 -10.13
C LEU A 417 27.22 10.49 -11.31
N PHE A 418 26.76 11.72 -11.06
CA PHE A 418 26.28 12.62 -12.12
C PHE A 418 27.39 12.98 -13.10
N ALA A 419 28.57 13.37 -12.59
CA ALA A 419 29.74 13.69 -13.41
C ALA A 419 30.21 12.50 -14.29
N LYS A 420 29.92 11.26 -13.89
CA LYS A 420 30.25 10.03 -14.65
C LYS A 420 29.16 9.62 -15.65
N LEU A 421 27.90 9.96 -15.38
CA LEU A 421 26.76 9.61 -16.25
C LEU A 421 26.41 10.69 -17.29
N PHE A 422 26.64 11.97 -16.98
CA PHE A 422 26.31 13.09 -17.86
C PHE A 422 27.42 13.36 -18.90
N THR A 423 27.59 12.41 -19.82
CA THR A 423 28.61 12.44 -20.88
C THR A 423 28.09 12.90 -22.24
N ARG A 424 26.76 12.95 -22.43
CA ARG A 424 26.13 13.30 -23.72
C ARG A 424 25.66 14.75 -23.72
N ARG A 425 25.96 15.49 -24.79
CA ARG A 425 25.43 16.85 -25.05
C ARG A 425 23.96 16.80 -25.52
N VAL A 426 23.11 16.14 -24.75
CA VAL A 426 21.68 15.94 -25.01
C VAL A 426 20.93 16.34 -23.74
N ALA A 427 19.77 16.97 -23.88
CA ALA A 427 18.97 17.40 -22.74
C ALA A 427 18.52 16.21 -21.87
N VAL A 428 18.68 16.34 -20.55
CA VAL A 428 18.19 15.41 -19.54
C VAL A 428 16.70 15.69 -19.30
N ARG A 429 15.89 14.66 -19.51
CA ARG A 429 14.43 14.64 -19.33
C ARG A 429 14.00 14.06 -17.99
N LEU A 430 14.86 13.36 -17.26
CA LEU A 430 14.57 12.84 -15.91
C LEU A 430 15.87 12.66 -15.14
N ALA A 431 15.88 13.08 -13.89
CA ALA A 431 16.92 12.76 -12.90
C ALA A 431 16.28 12.02 -11.71
N GLY A 432 16.98 11.03 -11.16
CA GLY A 432 16.48 10.22 -10.05
C GLY A 432 17.60 9.62 -9.21
N VAL A 433 17.49 9.77 -7.89
CA VAL A 433 18.40 9.19 -6.91
C VAL A 433 17.70 8.00 -6.25
N SER A 434 18.46 6.94 -5.97
CA SER A 434 17.96 5.73 -5.32
C SER A 434 18.97 5.19 -4.31
N VAL A 435 18.47 4.55 -3.26
CA VAL A 435 19.27 3.89 -2.23
C VAL A 435 18.75 2.48 -1.97
N HIS A 436 19.68 1.55 -1.83
CA HIS A 436 19.43 0.10 -1.75
C HIS A 436 20.31 -0.52 -0.66
N ASN A 437 20.06 -1.79 -0.33
CA ASN A 437 20.73 -2.49 0.78
C ASN A 437 20.55 -1.69 2.08
N LEU A 438 19.28 -1.54 2.48
CA LEU A 438 18.90 -0.74 3.64
C LEU A 438 19.05 -1.55 4.94
N GLU A 439 19.82 -1.01 5.86
CA GLU A 439 20.10 -1.56 7.18
C GLU A 439 19.44 -0.68 8.25
N THR A 440 19.13 -1.22 9.43
CA THR A 440 18.67 -0.41 10.57
C THR A 440 19.78 0.55 11.02
N ASP A 441 19.44 1.81 11.32
CA ASP A 441 20.38 2.84 11.79
C ASP A 441 21.04 2.37 13.10
N LYS A 442 22.28 1.91 12.99
CA LYS A 442 23.10 1.44 14.10
C LYS A 442 24.14 2.51 14.42
N ARG A 443 23.87 3.34 15.43
CA ARG A 443 24.84 4.30 15.93
C ARG A 443 25.96 3.60 16.70
N GLN A 444 27.01 3.21 16.00
CA GLN A 444 28.33 3.20 16.62
C GLN A 444 28.82 4.65 16.69
N HIS A 445 29.15 5.14 17.89
CA HIS A 445 29.77 6.46 18.02
C HIS A 445 31.19 6.39 17.44
N GLU A 446 31.45 7.16 16.38
CA GLU A 446 32.83 7.30 15.90
C GLU A 446 33.59 8.19 16.88
N LEU A 447 34.40 7.56 17.73
CA LEU A 447 35.16 8.18 18.81
C LEU A 447 36.15 9.26 18.32
N PHE A 448 36.51 9.21 17.03
CA PHE A 448 37.54 10.05 16.42
C PHE A 448 37.02 10.99 15.30
N ASP A 449 35.79 10.80 14.78
CA ASP A 449 35.19 11.76 13.83
C ASP A 449 34.16 12.68 14.52
N THR A 450 34.65 13.81 15.00
CA THR A 450 33.83 14.89 15.59
C THR A 450 32.91 15.56 14.55
N ASN A 451 33.25 15.51 13.25
CA ASN A 451 32.45 16.09 12.18
C ASN A 451 31.32 15.15 11.70
N ALA A 452 31.49 13.82 11.74
CA ALA A 452 30.38 12.87 11.61
C ALA A 452 29.38 13.04 12.76
N ASN A 453 29.86 13.14 14.00
CA ASN A 453 28.98 13.39 15.14
C ASN A 453 28.22 14.72 14.99
N ARG A 454 28.89 15.82 14.60
CA ARG A 454 28.22 17.11 14.31
C ARG A 454 27.14 16.99 13.22
N ARG A 455 27.42 16.30 12.11
CA ARG A 455 26.44 16.02 11.03
C ARG A 455 25.25 15.21 11.52
N TRP A 456 25.47 14.19 12.36
CA TRP A 456 24.42 13.34 12.95
C TRP A 456 23.40 14.16 13.75
N TYR A 457 23.86 15.14 14.54
CA TYR A 457 22.99 16.07 15.28
C TYR A 457 22.35 17.12 14.37
N LEU A 458 23.12 17.70 13.43
CA LEU A 458 22.62 18.69 12.47
C LEU A 458 21.43 18.15 11.67
N ASN A 459 21.57 16.97 11.06
CA ASN A 459 20.54 16.40 10.19
C ASN A 459 19.23 16.12 10.97
N ARG A 460 19.33 15.70 12.24
CA ARG A 460 18.17 15.53 13.14
C ARG A 460 17.56 16.85 13.61
N GLY A 461 18.38 17.90 13.76
CA GLY A 461 17.89 19.27 13.97
C GLY A 461 17.11 19.79 12.76
N LEU A 462 17.63 19.56 11.55
CA LEU A 462 16.92 19.88 10.30
C LEU A 462 15.60 19.11 10.20
N ASP A 463 15.58 17.80 10.50
CA ASP A 463 14.35 16.99 10.51
C ASP A 463 13.30 17.55 11.49
N SER A 464 13.72 17.94 12.70
CA SER A 464 12.82 18.52 13.71
C SER A 464 12.20 19.85 13.24
N VAL A 465 13.00 20.73 12.63
CA VAL A 465 12.52 21.98 12.02
C VAL A 465 11.59 21.70 10.84
N ARG A 466 11.94 20.77 9.95
CA ARG A 466 11.13 20.35 8.79
C ARG A 466 9.80 19.71 9.22
N GLY A 467 9.79 18.94 10.32
CA GLY A 467 8.60 18.31 10.88
C GLY A 467 7.64 19.32 11.51
N ARG A 468 8.15 20.39 12.15
CA ARG A 468 7.32 21.44 12.78
C ARG A 468 6.83 22.52 11.81
N TYR A 469 7.63 22.90 10.82
CA TYR A 469 7.38 24.06 9.95
C TYR A 469 7.25 23.73 8.45
N GLY A 470 7.30 22.44 8.10
CA GLY A 470 7.30 21.98 6.71
C GLY A 470 8.69 21.98 6.07
N TRP A 471 8.82 21.27 4.94
CA TRP A 471 10.12 21.04 4.28
C TRP A 471 10.81 22.34 3.84
N ASN A 472 10.04 23.32 3.38
CA ASN A 472 10.56 24.58 2.86
C ASN A 472 11.11 25.53 3.95
N ALA A 473 11.04 25.14 5.23
CA ALA A 473 11.60 25.94 6.33
C ALA A 473 13.13 25.98 6.29
N VAL A 474 13.80 24.84 5.99
CA VAL A 474 15.26 24.76 5.79
C VAL A 474 15.61 23.69 4.76
N PHE A 475 16.30 24.10 3.70
CA PHE A 475 16.81 23.24 2.62
C PHE A 475 18.15 23.81 2.09
N TYR A 476 18.96 22.99 1.40
CA TYR A 476 20.24 23.45 0.84
C TYR A 476 20.08 24.56 -0.21
N GLY A 477 21.04 25.50 -0.27
CA GLY A 477 20.95 26.72 -1.07
C GLY A 477 20.69 26.52 -2.56
N LYS A 478 21.26 25.48 -3.20
CA LYS A 478 20.99 25.17 -4.62
C LYS A 478 19.58 24.63 -4.89
N GLY A 479 18.83 24.28 -3.85
CA GLY A 479 17.39 24.04 -3.94
C GLY A 479 16.56 25.33 -4.15
N LEU A 480 17.17 26.52 -4.04
CA LEU A 480 16.48 27.80 -4.26
C LEU A 480 16.17 28.03 -5.74
N GLU A 481 17.11 27.71 -6.63
CA GLU A 481 16.97 27.72 -8.10
C GLU A 481 15.69 26.96 -8.54
N LEU A 482 15.43 25.81 -7.91
CA LEU A 482 14.28 24.97 -8.20
C LEU A 482 12.93 25.64 -7.88
N ARG A 483 12.89 26.68 -7.04
CA ARG A 483 11.64 27.39 -6.68
C ARG A 483 11.12 28.28 -7.80
N GLU A 484 11.99 28.67 -8.73
CA GLU A 484 11.60 29.41 -9.94
C GLU A 484 10.91 28.49 -10.96
N HIS A 485 11.17 27.17 -10.88
CA HIS A 485 10.66 26.17 -11.81
C HIS A 485 9.56 25.26 -11.23
N TYR A 486 9.48 25.09 -9.90
CA TYR A 486 8.52 24.21 -9.23
C TYR A 486 7.74 24.91 -8.12
N ALA A 487 6.41 24.75 -8.15
CA ALA A 487 5.53 25.25 -7.11
C ALA A 487 5.88 24.68 -5.72
N SER A 488 5.72 25.49 -4.67
CA SER A 488 5.99 25.10 -3.28
C SER A 488 4.71 24.65 -2.56
N LYS A 489 4.74 23.51 -1.86
CA LYS A 489 3.76 23.07 -0.85
C LYS A 489 4.44 22.97 0.53
N PRO A 490 3.70 22.93 1.66
CA PRO A 490 4.30 22.71 2.99
C PRO A 490 5.18 21.46 3.10
N ASN A 491 4.86 20.40 2.34
CA ASN A 491 5.62 19.15 2.31
C ASN A 491 6.79 19.13 1.29
N GLY A 492 7.09 20.24 0.60
CA GLY A 492 8.25 20.39 -0.30
C GLY A 492 7.93 21.02 -1.65
N LEU A 493 8.87 20.88 -2.59
CA LEU A 493 8.67 21.23 -3.99
C LEU A 493 7.73 20.22 -4.68
N VAL A 494 6.79 20.74 -5.45
CA VAL A 494 5.83 19.98 -6.26
C VAL A 494 6.51 19.57 -7.56
N LEU A 495 7.34 18.53 -7.47
CA LEU A 495 8.06 17.96 -8.62
C LEU A 495 7.11 17.29 -9.63
N SER A 496 7.58 17.17 -10.87
CA SER A 496 6.88 16.54 -11.99
C SER A 496 7.17 15.03 -12.04
N THR A 497 6.76 14.31 -11.00
CA THR A 497 6.65 12.84 -11.05
C THR A 497 5.46 12.43 -11.92
N PRO A 498 5.61 11.47 -12.86
CA PRO A 498 4.49 11.02 -13.69
C PRO A 498 3.38 10.32 -12.89
N CYS A 499 3.79 9.60 -11.84
CA CYS A 499 2.91 8.94 -10.88
C CYS A 499 2.76 9.78 -9.61
N LEU A 500 1.60 9.67 -8.98
CA LEU A 500 1.30 10.26 -7.68
C LEU A 500 1.97 9.42 -6.58
N SER A 501 3.17 9.85 -6.17
CA SER A 501 3.98 9.22 -5.12
C SER A 501 4.17 10.15 -3.91
N ARG A 502 4.54 9.55 -2.78
CA ARG A 502 4.95 10.23 -1.53
C ARG A 502 6.39 10.76 -1.61
#